data_AF-A0A091U2I4-F1
#
_entry.id   AF-A0A091U2I4-F1
#
_cell.length_a   1.000
_cell.length_b   1.000
_cell.length_c   1.000
_cell.angle_alpha   90.00
_cell.angle_beta   90.00
_cell.angle_gamma   90.00
#
_symmetry.space_group_name_H-M   'P 1'
#
loop_
_entity.id
_entity.type
_entity.pdbx_description
1 polymer ?
#
loop_
_entity_poly.entity_id
_entity_poly.type
_entity_poly.pdbx_seq_one_letter_code
_entity_poly.pdbx_strand_id
1 'polypeptide(L)'
;LQECKIQNSSREYCKIFAAEARAVPDFGAVPEIIPLYLIYRPANNIPYATMEEDLGGPCEQYCVTERDGSLVARGTSEIVLKCCTFQHWVYQWTNGNILVTDMEGVGWKMTNVRIATNLKGYQGLKESCFPSLLEQFVAAHQCNHYCSILGLKTLEPAKPKGSKSPSMGRKSAQSSPQLQK
;
A
#
# COMPACT_ATOMS: atom_id res chain seq x y z
N LEU A 1 -10.68 18.18 6.97
CA LEU A 1 -9.80 18.65 5.87
C LEU A 1 -8.83 17.56 5.40
N GLN A 2 -8.04 16.95 6.30
CA GLN A 2 -7.10 15.89 5.90
C GLN A 2 -7.80 14.66 5.33
N GLU A 3 -8.90 14.19 5.93
CA GLU A 3 -9.69 13.05 5.41
C GLU A 3 -10.18 13.28 3.97
N CYS A 4 -10.81 14.43 3.70
CA CYS A 4 -11.23 14.82 2.35
C CYS A 4 -10.04 14.84 1.36
N LYS A 5 -8.86 15.32 1.80
CA LYS A 5 -7.66 15.29 0.99
C LYS A 5 -7.18 13.86 0.74
N ILE A 6 -7.16 13.00 1.77
CA ILE A 6 -6.76 11.61 1.68
C ILE A 6 -7.66 10.86 0.68
N GLN A 7 -8.98 10.91 0.86
CA GLN A 7 -9.93 10.20 0.00
C GLN A 7 -9.86 10.70 -1.45
N ASN A 8 -9.85 12.01 -1.65
CA ASN A 8 -9.80 12.57 -3.01
C ASN A 8 -8.43 12.35 -3.68
N SER A 9 -7.31 12.39 -2.95
CA SER A 9 -6.00 12.01 -3.50
C SER A 9 -5.97 10.54 -3.91
N SER A 10 -6.44 9.64 -3.04
CA SER A 10 -6.58 8.21 -3.36
C SER A 10 -7.48 7.99 -4.58
N ARG A 11 -8.56 8.77 -4.69
CA ARG A 11 -9.46 8.76 -5.84
C ARG A 11 -8.76 9.13 -7.14
N GLU A 12 -7.89 10.14 -7.16
CA GLU A 12 -7.14 10.47 -8.38
C GLU A 12 -6.20 9.34 -8.80
N TYR A 13 -5.54 8.67 -7.85
CA TYR A 13 -4.78 7.45 -8.15
C TYR A 13 -5.67 6.32 -8.68
N CYS A 14 -6.84 6.14 -8.08
CA CYS A 14 -7.82 5.12 -8.48
C CYS A 14 -8.33 5.34 -9.92
N LYS A 15 -8.49 6.59 -10.36
CA LYS A 15 -8.84 6.91 -11.75
C LYS A 15 -7.75 6.52 -12.75
N ILE A 16 -6.48 6.78 -12.42
CA ILE A 16 -5.33 6.43 -13.28
C ILE A 16 -5.23 4.90 -13.36
N PHE A 17 -5.27 4.23 -12.20
CA PHE A 17 -5.35 2.78 -12.11
C PHE A 17 -6.50 2.22 -12.96
N ALA A 18 -7.69 2.81 -12.89
CA ALA A 18 -8.84 2.35 -13.65
C ALA A 18 -8.69 2.58 -15.16
N ALA A 19 -7.97 3.61 -15.60
CA ALA A 19 -7.64 3.78 -17.00
C ALA A 19 -6.71 2.67 -17.50
N GLU A 20 -5.66 2.34 -16.73
CA GLU A 20 -4.73 1.25 -17.08
C GLU A 20 -5.41 -0.13 -17.03
N ALA A 21 -6.18 -0.39 -15.98
CA ALA A 21 -6.89 -1.65 -15.79
C ALA A 21 -7.90 -1.92 -16.91
N ARG A 22 -8.66 -0.91 -17.35
CA ARG A 22 -9.61 -1.06 -18.47
C ARG A 22 -8.93 -1.32 -19.82
N ALA A 23 -7.65 -0.99 -19.96
CA ALA A 23 -6.89 -1.31 -21.17
C ALA A 23 -6.45 -2.79 -21.22
N VAL A 24 -6.60 -3.53 -20.11
CA VAL A 24 -6.30 -4.97 -20.02
C VAL A 24 -7.60 -5.77 -20.20
N PRO A 25 -7.75 -6.56 -21.28
CA PRO A 25 -9.01 -7.25 -21.62
C PRO A 25 -9.60 -8.11 -20.50
N ASP A 26 -8.76 -8.79 -19.73
CA ASP A 26 -9.18 -9.73 -18.69
C ASP A 26 -9.32 -9.10 -17.29
N PHE A 27 -9.19 -7.77 -17.17
CA PHE A 27 -9.32 -7.11 -15.87
C PHE A 27 -10.77 -7.02 -15.41
N GLY A 28 -11.72 -6.75 -16.31
CA GLY A 28 -13.14 -6.60 -15.96
C GLY A 28 -13.45 -5.34 -15.13
N ALA A 29 -14.38 -5.46 -14.18
CA ALA A 29 -14.82 -4.33 -13.35
C ALA A 29 -13.68 -3.77 -12.48
N VAL A 30 -13.65 -2.46 -12.28
CA VAL A 30 -12.59 -1.78 -11.52
C VAL A 30 -13.16 -1.10 -10.29
N PRO A 31 -12.51 -1.22 -9.12
CA PRO A 31 -12.80 -0.40 -7.94
C PRO A 31 -12.83 1.11 -8.27
N GLU A 32 -13.79 1.86 -7.72
CA GLU A 32 -13.86 3.34 -7.75
C GLU A 32 -13.96 3.93 -6.33
N ILE A 33 -13.10 4.89 -6.00
CA ILE A 33 -13.21 5.65 -4.75
C ILE A 33 -14.17 6.83 -4.96
N ILE A 34 -15.20 6.95 -4.12
CA ILE A 34 -16.18 8.03 -4.19
C ILE A 34 -15.58 9.36 -3.69
N PRO A 35 -16.02 10.51 -4.23
CA PRO A 35 -15.54 11.80 -3.76
C PRO A 35 -16.07 12.12 -2.34
N LEU A 36 -15.21 12.75 -1.53
CA LEU A 36 -15.60 13.32 -0.23
C LEU A 36 -15.62 14.84 -0.32
N TYR A 37 -16.73 15.46 0.04
CA TYR A 37 -16.93 16.90 -0.02
C TYR A 37 -16.80 17.55 1.36
N LEU A 38 -16.32 18.79 1.41
CA LEU A 38 -16.33 19.62 2.61
C LEU A 38 -17.56 20.54 2.58
N ILE A 39 -18.28 20.60 3.71
CA ILE A 39 -19.45 21.46 3.86
C ILE A 39 -19.09 22.69 4.70
N TYR A 40 -19.41 23.86 4.15
CA TYR A 40 -19.14 25.16 4.73
C TYR A 40 -20.46 25.84 5.12
N ARG A 41 -20.42 26.68 6.15
CA ARG A 41 -21.53 27.61 6.44
C ARG A 41 -21.36 28.86 5.59
N PRO A 42 -22.44 29.57 5.22
CA PRO A 42 -22.35 30.86 4.56
C PRO A 42 -21.38 31.79 5.30
N ALA A 43 -20.52 32.47 4.54
CA ALA A 43 -19.49 33.41 5.05
C ALA A 43 -18.49 32.82 6.06
N ASN A 44 -18.31 31.50 6.14
CA ASN A 44 -17.29 30.87 6.98
C ASN A 44 -16.38 29.94 6.16
N ASN A 45 -15.07 30.16 6.24
CA ASN A 45 -14.05 29.39 5.52
C ASN A 45 -13.58 28.14 6.28
N ILE A 46 -14.13 27.86 7.47
CA ILE A 46 -13.86 26.65 8.24
C ILE A 46 -14.97 25.62 7.96
N PRO A 47 -14.65 24.43 7.41
CA PRO A 47 -15.65 23.40 7.16
C PRO A 47 -16.10 22.78 8.49
N TYR A 48 -17.39 22.45 8.60
CA TYR A 48 -17.96 21.88 9.83
C TYR A 48 -18.41 20.42 9.67
N ALA A 49 -18.52 19.93 8.44
CA ALA A 49 -18.91 18.56 8.13
C ALA A 49 -18.29 18.11 6.81
N THR A 50 -18.30 16.80 6.58
CA THR A 50 -18.04 16.16 5.29
C THR A 50 -19.32 15.53 4.75
N MET A 51 -19.36 15.28 3.44
CA MET A 51 -20.49 14.62 2.78
C MET A 51 -19.99 13.77 1.62
N GLU A 52 -20.57 12.59 1.45
CA GLU A 52 -20.31 11.67 0.34
C GLU A 52 -21.60 10.95 -0.08
N GLU A 53 -21.53 10.16 -1.14
CA GLU A 53 -22.66 9.36 -1.63
C GLU A 53 -23.03 8.27 -0.62
N ASP A 54 -24.33 8.11 -0.31
CA ASP A 54 -24.83 6.95 0.40
C ASP A 54 -24.79 5.72 -0.52
N LEU A 55 -23.99 4.72 -0.15
CA LEU A 55 -23.79 3.51 -0.93
C LEU A 55 -24.97 2.52 -0.86
N GLY A 56 -26.00 2.81 -0.04
CA GLY A 56 -27.25 2.04 -0.01
C GLY A 56 -27.16 0.68 0.67
N GLY A 57 -26.07 0.39 1.38
CA GLY A 57 -25.84 -0.85 2.11
C GLY A 57 -24.68 -0.72 3.11
N PRO A 58 -24.51 -1.69 4.03
CA PRO A 58 -23.39 -1.69 4.97
C PRO A 58 -22.08 -1.88 4.21
N CYS A 59 -21.05 -1.09 4.56
CA CYS A 59 -19.73 -1.24 3.98
C CYS A 59 -19.08 -2.56 4.40
N GLU A 60 -18.58 -3.30 3.42
CA GLU A 60 -17.66 -4.41 3.63
C GLU A 60 -16.22 -3.89 3.65
N GLN A 61 -15.42 -4.39 4.58
CA GLN A 61 -13.99 -4.07 4.65
C GLN A 61 -13.22 -5.00 3.74
N TYR A 62 -12.40 -4.46 2.84
CA TYR A 62 -11.63 -5.25 1.87
C TYR A 62 -10.16 -5.38 2.25
N CYS A 63 -9.52 -4.24 2.57
CA CYS A 63 -8.13 -4.19 3.03
C CYS A 63 -8.05 -3.29 4.25
N VAL A 64 -7.53 -3.78 5.37
CA VAL A 64 -7.57 -3.09 6.66
C VAL A 64 -6.21 -3.05 7.33
N THR A 65 -6.00 -1.98 8.10
CA THR A 65 -4.92 -1.86 9.06
C THR A 65 -5.45 -2.28 10.43
N GLU A 66 -4.95 -3.40 10.96
CA GLU A 66 -5.33 -3.88 12.29
C GLU A 66 -4.77 -2.98 13.40
N ARG A 67 -5.26 -3.17 14.63
CA ARG A 67 -4.80 -2.39 15.79
C ARG A 67 -3.32 -2.58 16.12
N ASP A 68 -2.76 -3.74 15.76
CA ASP A 68 -1.33 -4.04 15.90
C ASP A 68 -0.48 -3.47 14.75
N GLY A 69 -1.11 -2.79 13.79
CA GLY A 69 -0.47 -2.21 12.61
C GLY A 69 -0.33 -3.17 11.44
N SER A 70 -0.77 -4.42 11.55
CA SER A 70 -0.69 -5.38 10.44
C SER A 70 -1.68 -5.05 9.32
N LEU A 71 -1.26 -5.30 8.07
CA LEU A 71 -2.09 -5.12 6.89
C LEU A 71 -2.74 -6.45 6.50
N VAL A 72 -4.07 -6.46 6.42
CA VAL A 72 -4.85 -7.68 6.18
C VAL A 72 -5.85 -7.48 5.04
N ALA A 73 -5.88 -8.42 4.11
CA ALA A 73 -6.95 -8.57 3.12
C ALA A 73 -8.07 -9.44 3.69
N ARG A 74 -9.32 -8.97 3.66
CA ARG A 74 -10.48 -9.65 4.25
C ARG A 74 -11.08 -10.69 3.30
N GLY A 75 -10.30 -11.73 2.99
CA GLY A 75 -10.70 -12.85 2.15
C GLY A 75 -10.08 -12.82 0.76
N THR A 76 -10.69 -13.55 -0.17
CA THR A 76 -10.16 -13.81 -1.52
C THR A 76 -11.17 -13.53 -2.63
N SER A 77 -12.23 -12.78 -2.32
CA SER A 77 -13.21 -12.35 -3.32
C SER A 77 -12.53 -11.48 -4.38
N GLU A 78 -13.14 -11.40 -5.56
CA GLU A 78 -12.60 -10.65 -6.70
C GLU A 78 -12.28 -9.19 -6.35
N ILE A 79 -13.20 -8.54 -5.62
CA ILE A 79 -13.02 -7.16 -5.19
C ILE A 79 -11.87 -7.01 -4.20
N VAL A 80 -11.71 -7.93 -3.24
CA VAL A 80 -10.60 -7.91 -2.29
C VAL A 80 -9.27 -8.05 -3.03
N LEU A 81 -9.18 -8.97 -3.99
CA LEU A 81 -7.98 -9.15 -4.81
C LEU A 81 -7.65 -7.88 -5.61
N LYS A 82 -8.64 -7.25 -6.23
CA LYS A 82 -8.46 -5.99 -6.98
C LYS A 82 -8.11 -4.80 -6.09
N CYS A 83 -8.66 -4.74 -4.88
CA CYS A 83 -8.24 -3.77 -3.86
C CYS A 83 -6.77 -3.98 -3.49
N CYS A 84 -6.34 -5.21 -3.20
CA CYS A 84 -4.92 -5.51 -2.94
C CYS A 84 -4.01 -5.14 -4.12
N THR A 85 -4.46 -5.40 -5.35
CA THR A 85 -3.75 -5.01 -6.57
C THR A 85 -3.67 -3.50 -6.72
N PHE A 86 -4.73 -2.76 -6.37
CA PHE A 86 -4.70 -1.30 -6.36
C PHE A 86 -3.70 -0.76 -5.31
N GLN A 87 -3.62 -1.34 -4.10
CA GLN A 87 -2.58 -0.96 -3.11
C GLN A 87 -1.19 -1.13 -3.69
N HIS A 88 -0.93 -2.28 -4.33
CA HIS A 88 0.36 -2.58 -4.95
C HIS A 88 0.65 -1.64 -6.11
N TRP A 89 -0.33 -1.38 -6.98
CA TRP A 89 -0.18 -0.46 -8.11
C TRP A 89 0.20 0.94 -7.61
N VAL A 90 -0.49 1.49 -6.60
CA VAL A 90 -0.16 2.83 -6.05
C VAL A 90 1.24 2.83 -5.41
N TYR A 91 1.56 1.78 -4.66
CA TYR A 91 2.88 1.63 -4.05
C TYR A 91 3.98 1.64 -5.11
N GLN A 92 3.84 0.86 -6.18
CA GLN A 92 4.81 0.84 -7.28
C GLN A 92 4.84 2.15 -8.06
N TRP A 93 3.68 2.70 -8.43
CA TRP A 93 3.53 3.94 -9.21
C TRP A 93 4.21 5.14 -8.53
N THR A 94 4.16 5.15 -7.19
CA THR A 94 4.75 6.23 -6.38
C THR A 94 6.17 5.89 -5.89
N ASN A 95 6.83 4.86 -6.44
CA ASN A 95 8.16 4.41 -6.02
C ASN A 95 8.26 4.14 -4.51
N GLY A 96 7.22 3.53 -3.94
CA GLY A 96 7.13 3.17 -2.53
C GLY A 96 6.92 4.35 -1.58
N ASN A 97 6.41 5.50 -2.07
CA ASN A 97 6.18 6.68 -1.23
C ASN A 97 4.76 6.79 -0.65
N ILE A 98 3.78 6.14 -1.30
CA ILE A 98 2.38 6.14 -0.90
C ILE A 98 1.86 4.71 -0.86
N LEU A 99 1.12 4.39 0.19
CA LEU A 99 0.31 3.19 0.29
C LEU A 99 -1.11 3.61 0.65
N VAL A 100 -2.10 3.16 -0.14
CA VAL A 100 -3.52 3.30 0.22
C VAL A 100 -3.91 2.12 1.12
N THR A 101 -4.60 2.38 2.22
CA THR A 101 -5.04 1.38 3.21
C THR A 101 -6.51 1.59 3.57
N ASP A 102 -7.07 0.67 4.37
CA ASP A 102 -8.41 0.81 4.98
C ASP A 102 -9.52 1.04 3.94
N MET A 103 -9.51 0.24 2.87
CA MET A 103 -10.52 0.31 1.82
C MET A 103 -11.75 -0.51 2.22
N GLU A 104 -12.89 0.15 2.22
CA GLU A 104 -14.20 -0.44 2.47
C GLU A 104 -15.25 0.14 1.52
N GLY A 105 -16.39 -0.53 1.36
CA GLY A 105 -17.47 -0.02 0.52
C GLY A 105 -18.55 -1.04 0.19
N VAL A 106 -19.31 -0.78 -0.87
CA VAL A 106 -20.41 -1.65 -1.32
C VAL A 106 -20.23 -1.93 -2.81
N GLY A 107 -19.99 -3.21 -3.15
CA GLY A 107 -19.58 -3.57 -4.50
C GLY A 107 -18.36 -2.76 -4.92
N TRP A 108 -18.31 -2.31 -6.18
CA TRP A 108 -17.16 -1.61 -6.75
C TRP A 108 -16.95 -0.16 -6.30
N LYS A 109 -17.79 0.37 -5.41
CA LYS A 109 -17.62 1.72 -4.84
C LYS A 109 -16.96 1.61 -3.48
N MET A 110 -15.90 2.38 -3.25
CA MET A 110 -15.17 2.42 -1.98
C MET A 110 -15.09 3.81 -1.39
N THR A 111 -14.95 3.83 -0.08
CA THR A 111 -14.88 5.04 0.75
C THR A 111 -13.97 4.80 1.97
N ASN A 112 -13.82 5.81 2.82
CA ASN A 112 -13.13 5.78 4.11
C ASN A 112 -11.66 5.32 4.06
N VAL A 113 -11.06 5.44 2.88
CA VAL A 113 -9.67 5.05 2.63
C VAL A 113 -8.68 5.89 3.44
N ARG A 114 -7.54 5.29 3.74
CA ARG A 114 -6.40 5.94 4.40
C ARG A 114 -5.18 5.94 3.49
N ILE A 115 -4.21 6.79 3.80
CA ILE A 115 -2.90 6.82 3.14
C ILE A 115 -1.80 6.75 4.20
N ALA A 116 -0.81 5.91 3.94
CA ALA A 116 0.50 5.91 4.59
C ALA A 116 1.57 6.50 3.66
N THR A 117 2.47 7.32 4.21
CA THR A 117 3.62 7.92 3.53
C THR A 117 4.90 7.78 4.36
N ASN A 118 6.06 7.85 3.68
CA ASN A 118 7.37 7.82 4.34
C ASN A 118 7.73 9.12 5.07
N LEU A 119 7.24 10.25 4.56
CA LEU A 119 7.58 11.58 5.08
C LEU A 119 6.32 12.32 5.54
N LYS A 120 6.45 13.03 6.65
CA LYS A 120 5.39 13.89 7.18
C LYS A 120 5.10 15.03 6.22
N GLY A 121 3.83 15.21 5.87
CA GLY A 121 3.41 16.29 4.97
C GLY A 121 3.75 16.03 3.50
N TYR A 122 4.12 14.81 3.11
CA TYR A 122 4.32 14.45 1.70
C TYR A 122 3.08 14.80 0.88
N GLN A 123 3.24 15.62 -0.17
CA GLN A 123 2.14 16.20 -0.97
C GLN A 123 1.06 16.90 -0.12
N GLY A 124 1.43 17.39 1.07
CA GLY A 124 0.57 18.03 2.05
C GLY A 124 -0.39 17.08 2.79
N LEU A 125 -0.08 15.79 2.84
CA LEU A 125 -0.73 14.78 3.69
C LEU A 125 -0.05 14.81 5.09
N LYS A 126 -0.58 15.62 6.00
CA LYS A 126 0.09 15.95 7.26
C LYS A 126 -0.04 14.85 8.33
N GLU A 127 -1.06 14.02 8.22
CA GLU A 127 -1.45 13.00 9.20
C GLU A 127 -1.27 11.56 8.66
N SER A 128 -0.47 11.40 7.61
CA SER A 128 -0.27 10.13 6.89
C SER A 128 1.12 9.53 7.07
N CYS A 129 1.98 10.06 7.94
CA CYS A 129 3.36 9.60 8.08
C CYS A 129 3.43 8.26 8.86
N PHE A 130 3.39 7.15 8.15
CA PHE A 130 3.42 5.80 8.71
C PHE A 130 4.42 4.89 7.97
N PRO A 131 5.73 5.19 8.00
CA PRO A 131 6.75 4.46 7.25
C PRO A 131 6.77 2.95 7.54
N SER A 132 6.47 2.55 8.79
CA SER A 132 6.38 1.14 9.17
C SER A 132 5.32 0.37 8.39
N LEU A 133 4.20 1.01 8.01
CA LEU A 133 3.17 0.35 7.18
C LEU A 133 3.68 0.09 5.76
N LEU A 134 4.47 1.00 5.19
CA LEU A 134 5.06 0.81 3.87
C LEU A 134 6.10 -0.32 3.88
N GLU A 135 6.93 -0.38 4.93
CA GLU A 135 7.91 -1.46 5.11
C GLU A 135 7.23 -2.83 5.27
N GLN A 136 6.17 -2.91 6.10
CA GLN A 136 5.42 -4.14 6.31
C GLN A 136 4.67 -4.59 5.06
N PHE A 137 4.17 -3.65 4.24
CA PHE A 137 3.42 -3.98 3.02
C PHE A 137 4.23 -4.87 2.06
N VAL A 138 5.54 -4.64 1.92
CA VAL A 138 6.42 -5.45 1.06
C VAL A 138 6.44 -6.91 1.50
N ALA A 139 6.37 -7.18 2.81
CA ALA A 139 6.36 -8.54 3.34
C ALA A 139 4.95 -9.15 3.39
N ALA A 140 3.92 -8.33 3.58
CA ALA A 140 2.54 -8.79 3.75
C ALA A 140 1.81 -9.02 2.41
N HIS A 141 2.16 -8.24 1.37
CA HIS A 141 1.48 -8.32 0.08
C HIS A 141 1.81 -9.63 -0.64
N GLN A 142 0.78 -10.37 -1.00
CA GLN A 142 0.90 -11.51 -1.91
C GLN A 142 0.36 -11.10 -3.27
N CYS A 143 1.21 -11.12 -4.29
CA CYS A 143 0.77 -10.87 -5.65
C CYS A 143 -0.32 -11.87 -6.05
N ASN A 144 -1.36 -11.36 -6.70
CA ASN A 144 -2.46 -12.17 -7.22
C ASN A 144 -2.52 -12.05 -8.75
N HIS A 145 -3.46 -12.75 -9.38
CA HIS A 145 -3.62 -12.75 -10.83
C HIS A 145 -3.76 -11.34 -11.44
N TYR A 146 -4.47 -10.43 -10.77
CA TYR A 146 -4.62 -9.04 -11.24
C TYR A 146 -3.31 -8.24 -11.19
N CYS A 147 -2.44 -8.51 -10.20
CA CYS A 147 -1.09 -7.95 -10.19
C CYS A 147 -0.28 -8.45 -11.40
N SER A 148 -0.42 -9.73 -11.75
CA SER A 148 0.29 -10.34 -12.87
C SER A 148 -0.17 -9.81 -14.23
N ILE A 149 -1.47 -9.71 -14.48
CA ILE A 149 -1.98 -9.21 -15.77
C ILE A 149 -1.70 -7.71 -15.97
N LEU A 150 -1.54 -6.94 -14.89
CA LEU A 150 -1.06 -5.56 -14.92
C LEU A 150 0.47 -5.44 -15.03
N GLY A 151 1.21 -6.55 -15.02
CA GLY A 151 2.67 -6.54 -15.11
C GLY A 151 3.35 -5.86 -13.91
N LEU A 152 2.72 -5.88 -12.73
CA LEU A 152 3.34 -5.34 -11.52
C LEU A 152 4.55 -6.17 -11.11
N LYS A 153 5.61 -5.52 -10.65
CA LYS A 153 6.83 -6.18 -10.19
C LYS A 153 6.55 -6.83 -8.84
N THR A 154 6.91 -8.10 -8.70
CA THR A 154 6.80 -8.78 -7.40
C THR A 154 7.55 -8.01 -6.33
N LEU A 155 6.88 -7.76 -5.21
CA LEU A 155 7.48 -7.16 -4.03
C LEU A 155 8.32 -8.21 -3.32
N GLU A 156 9.63 -8.03 -3.34
CA GLU A 156 10.56 -8.90 -2.63
C GLU A 156 11.01 -8.19 -1.35
N PRO A 157 10.89 -8.83 -0.17
CA PRO A 157 11.52 -8.33 1.03
C PRO A 157 13.02 -8.15 0.75
N ALA A 158 13.59 -7.02 1.17
CA ALA A 158 15.02 -6.82 1.06
C ALA A 158 15.74 -7.99 1.74
N LYS A 159 16.46 -8.82 0.98
CA LYS A 159 17.28 -9.89 1.55
C LYS A 159 18.16 -9.26 2.62
N PRO A 160 18.20 -9.80 3.86
CA PRO A 160 19.12 -9.30 4.86
C PRO A 160 20.51 -9.33 4.23
N LYS A 161 21.21 -8.19 4.25
CA LYS A 161 22.63 -8.14 3.88
C LYS A 161 23.32 -9.12 4.80
N GLY A 162 23.56 -10.34 4.29
CA GLY A 162 24.24 -11.38 5.02
C GLY A 162 25.52 -10.78 5.57
N SER A 163 25.66 -10.84 6.89
CA SER A 163 26.89 -10.55 7.60
C SER A 163 27.98 -11.36 6.90
N LYS A 164 28.84 -10.69 6.12
CA LYS A 164 30.09 -11.28 5.67
C LYS A 164 30.98 -11.39 6.89
N SER A 165 30.72 -12.37 7.74
CA SER A 165 31.67 -12.83 8.74
C SER A 165 32.90 -13.34 7.98
N PRO A 166 34.10 -12.77 8.19
CA PRO A 166 35.30 -13.33 7.59
C PRO A 166 35.59 -14.63 8.34
N SER A 167 35.13 -15.76 7.80
CA SER A 167 35.59 -17.07 8.23
C SER A 167 37.05 -17.22 7.82
N MET A 168 37.97 -16.95 8.75
CA MET A 168 39.38 -17.33 8.60
C MET A 168 39.46 -18.85 8.51
N GLY A 169 39.63 -19.35 7.30
CA GLY A 169 39.92 -20.75 7.04
C GLY A 169 41.18 -20.88 6.23
N ARG A 170 42.31 -21.23 6.86
CA ARG A 170 43.28 -22.15 6.24
C ARG A 170 44.18 -22.85 7.27
N LYS A 171 43.77 -24.10 7.52
CA LYS A 171 44.54 -25.37 7.50
C LYS A 171 45.73 -25.57 8.46
N SER A 172 45.62 -26.72 9.12
CA SER A 172 46.49 -27.38 10.08
C SER A 172 47.89 -27.79 9.57
N ALA A 173 48.81 -27.78 10.54
CA ALA A 173 49.84 -28.79 10.86
C ALA A 173 50.90 -29.21 9.80
N GLN A 174 52.16 -28.92 10.12
CA GLN A 174 53.18 -29.98 10.27
C GLN A 174 54.36 -29.49 11.12
N SER A 175 54.65 -30.24 12.18
CA SER A 175 55.77 -30.11 13.11
C SER A 175 56.99 -30.88 12.59
N SER A 176 58.18 -30.29 12.62
CA SER A 176 59.37 -30.81 13.35
C SER A 176 60.67 -30.03 13.06
N PRO A 177 61.67 -30.08 13.96
CA PRO A 177 62.73 -29.07 14.12
C PRO A 177 64.13 -29.57 13.71
N GLN A 178 65.10 -28.67 13.47
CA GLN A 178 66.49 -28.88 13.88
C GLN A 178 67.41 -27.65 13.72
N LEU A 179 68.44 -27.67 14.57
CA LEU A 179 69.41 -26.64 14.95
C LEU A 179 70.51 -26.33 13.92
N GLN A 180 71.10 -25.13 14.15
CA GLN A 180 72.53 -24.74 14.01
C GLN A 180 73.18 -24.70 12.62
N LYS A 181 73.69 -23.52 12.25
CA LYS A 181 75.08 -23.13 12.57
C LYS A 181 75.24 -21.61 12.58
#